data_AF-A0A9W9F8Q2-F1
#
_entry.id   AF-A0A9W9F8Q2-F1
#
_cell.length_a   1.000
_cell.length_b   1.000
_cell.length_c   1.000
_cell.angle_alpha   90.00
_cell.angle_beta   90.00
_cell.angle_gamma   90.00
#
_symmetry.space_group_name_H-M   'P 1'
#
loop_
_entity.id
_entity.type
_entity.pdbx_description
1 polymer ?
#
loop_
_entity_poly.entity_id
_entity_poly.type
_entity_poly.pdbx_seq_one_letter_code
_entity_poly.pdbx_strand_id
1 'polypeptide(L)'
;MVPNLKSFASLFLLLCICIQVLAIESLGLTRDKLDEENKGISYSSIIEFEEDTKSFENKTINGICKDAYDQMFEKANSDGIGKDKRPGVMTALAIGKRIYLASSIKKDKGYWYKYDDTWANAPQPLIDGLEECQREEGGQRHRTEASCGEPNTIGLFYDYNKDTADVTKEGGRITTWGRKPPGWDNIYRDPCTEENKWGCRKLTTHFNLEVVSKTDPEDVKKKFSVLANPRRKC
;
A
#
# COMPACT_ATOMS: atom_id res chain seq x y z
N MET A 1 -1.61 49.45 31.41
CA MET A 1 -0.64 48.36 31.68
C MET A 1 -0.23 47.77 30.36
N VAL A 2 1.03 47.93 29.95
CA VAL A 2 1.55 47.34 28.71
C VAL A 2 2.00 45.91 29.05
N PRO A 3 1.48 44.87 28.38
CA PRO A 3 1.94 43.50 28.60
C PRO A 3 3.45 43.40 28.33
N ASN A 4 4.16 42.72 29.21
CA ASN A 4 5.61 42.55 29.14
C ASN A 4 5.99 41.78 27.86
N LEU A 5 6.68 42.45 26.93
CA LEU A 5 7.06 41.94 25.61
C LEU A 5 7.85 40.61 25.68
N LYS A 6 8.53 40.35 26.81
CA LYS A 6 9.26 39.08 27.06
C LYS A 6 8.33 37.89 27.27
N SER A 7 7.11 38.11 27.78
CA SER A 7 6.11 37.07 27.99
C SER A 7 5.51 36.55 26.69
N PHE A 8 5.42 37.40 25.65
CA PHE A 8 4.91 37.02 24.33
C PHE A 8 5.93 36.20 23.53
N ALA A 9 7.22 36.56 23.59
CA ALA A 9 8.26 35.80 22.91
C ALA A 9 8.39 34.37 23.45
N SER A 10 8.27 34.18 24.77
CA SER A 10 8.35 32.86 25.39
C SER A 10 7.14 31.98 25.05
N LEU A 11 5.94 32.57 24.92
CA LEU A 11 4.73 31.85 24.51
C LEU A 11 4.79 31.44 23.03
N PHE A 12 5.35 32.29 22.16
CA PHE A 12 5.53 31.99 20.74
C PHE A 12 6.56 30.87 20.52
N LEU A 13 7.64 30.85 21.30
CA LEU A 13 8.65 29.79 21.25
C LEU A 13 8.07 28.44 21.71
N LEU A 14 7.26 28.44 22.77
CA LEU A 14 6.53 27.25 23.25
C LEU A 14 5.49 26.78 22.24
N LEU A 15 4.75 27.68 21.59
CA LEU A 15 3.79 27.33 20.55
C LEU A 15 4.49 26.68 19.34
N CYS A 16 5.64 27.21 18.91
CA CYS A 16 6.43 26.62 17.82
C CYS A 16 6.99 25.24 18.18
N ILE A 17 7.43 25.01 19.43
CA ILE A 17 7.91 23.69 19.89
C ILE A 17 6.73 22.70 20.00
N CYS A 18 5.54 23.14 20.40
CA CYS A 18 4.35 22.29 20.44
C CYS A 18 3.81 21.91 19.05
N ILE A 19 4.00 22.76 18.02
CA ILE A 19 3.53 22.48 16.65
C ILE A 19 4.45 21.48 15.92
N GLN A 20 5.73 21.38 16.30
CA GLN A 20 6.68 20.45 15.67
C GLN A 20 6.42 18.97 16.02
N VAL A 21 5.51 18.65 16.94
CA VAL A 21 5.37 17.30 17.50
C VAL A 21 4.40 16.38 16.73
N LEU A 22 3.60 16.84 15.76
CA LEU A 22 2.56 15.98 15.16
C LEU A 22 2.32 16.14 13.64
N ALA A 23 3.30 16.61 12.87
CA ALA A 23 3.22 16.48 11.43
C ALA A 23 3.66 15.07 11.02
N ILE A 24 2.71 14.13 10.94
CA ILE A 24 2.95 12.84 10.27
C ILE A 24 3.38 13.18 8.83
N GLU A 25 4.59 12.80 8.45
CA GLU A 25 5.09 13.03 7.11
C GLU A 25 4.18 12.31 6.11
N SER A 26 3.63 13.06 5.15
CA SER A 26 2.68 12.49 4.20
C SER A 26 3.38 11.48 3.31
N LEU A 27 2.82 10.27 3.23
CA LEU A 27 3.33 9.21 2.35
C LEU A 27 2.89 9.42 0.90
N GLY A 28 2.25 10.54 0.57
CA GLY A 28 1.92 10.90 -0.81
C GLY A 28 0.79 10.09 -1.44
N LEU A 29 -0.07 9.46 -0.64
CA LEU A 29 -1.17 8.63 -1.14
C LEU A 29 -2.12 9.43 -2.03
N THR A 30 -2.36 8.88 -3.21
CA THR A 30 -3.28 9.42 -4.21
C THR A 30 -4.32 8.39 -4.59
N ARG A 31 -5.51 8.86 -4.95
CA ARG A 31 -6.54 7.98 -5.52
C ARG A 31 -6.16 7.63 -6.95
N ASP A 32 -6.18 6.35 -7.28
CA ASP A 32 -5.92 5.90 -8.65
C ASP A 32 -7.16 6.11 -9.51
N LYS A 33 -6.94 6.49 -10.77
CA LYS A 33 -7.98 6.43 -11.81
C LYS A 33 -7.99 5.02 -12.37
N LEU A 34 -8.86 4.18 -11.85
CA LEU A 34 -9.24 2.94 -12.54
C LEU A 34 -10.16 3.32 -13.71
N ASP A 35 -10.18 2.53 -14.79
CA ASP A 35 -10.89 2.87 -16.03
C ASP A 35 -12.38 3.24 -15.81
N GLU A 36 -12.98 3.97 -16.75
CA GLU A 36 -14.35 4.50 -16.61
C GLU A 36 -15.43 3.40 -16.44
N GLU A 37 -15.15 2.17 -16.88
CA GLU A 37 -16.03 1.01 -16.73
C GLU A 37 -15.87 0.34 -15.35
N ASN A 38 -14.65 0.33 -14.82
CA ASN A 38 -14.25 -0.16 -13.52
C ASN A 38 -14.24 0.99 -12.51
N LYS A 39 -15.44 1.34 -12.03
CA LYS A 39 -15.73 2.30 -10.94
C LYS A 39 -15.11 1.95 -9.57
N GLY A 40 -13.97 1.29 -9.54
CA GLY A 40 -13.26 0.94 -8.33
C GLY A 40 -12.55 2.11 -7.69
N ILE A 41 -12.26 1.93 -6.42
CA ILE A 41 -11.50 2.87 -5.61
C ILE A 41 -10.27 2.13 -5.12
N SER A 42 -9.11 2.66 -5.44
CA SER A 42 -7.83 2.29 -4.86
C SER A 42 -7.00 3.54 -4.60
N TYR A 43 -6.03 3.40 -3.69
CA TYR A 43 -5.05 4.41 -3.37
C TYR A 43 -3.67 3.82 -3.53
N SER A 44 -2.75 4.62 -4.07
CA SER A 44 -1.36 4.21 -4.13
C SER A 44 -0.37 5.37 -4.01
N SER A 45 0.86 5.02 -3.66
CA SER A 45 2.03 5.89 -3.61
C SER A 45 3.30 5.06 -3.77
N ILE A 46 4.39 5.75 -4.11
CA ILE A 46 5.73 5.18 -4.15
C ILE A 46 6.63 6.14 -3.39
N ILE A 47 7.34 5.61 -2.40
CA ILE A 47 8.33 6.36 -1.63
C ILE A 47 9.73 5.78 -1.87
N GLU A 48 10.74 6.65 -1.90
CA GLU A 48 12.13 6.29 -2.12
C GLU A 48 13.00 6.79 -0.96
N PHE A 49 13.88 5.91 -0.50
CA PHE A 49 14.83 6.14 0.58
C PHE A 49 16.25 6.28 0.02
N GLU A 50 17.14 6.91 0.80
CA GLU A 50 18.57 6.99 0.45
C GLU A 50 19.25 5.62 0.58
N GLU A 51 18.89 4.89 1.63
CA GLU A 51 19.36 3.54 1.93
C GLU A 51 18.49 2.45 1.29
N ASP A 52 19.10 1.29 1.06
CA ASP A 52 18.38 0.13 0.55
C ASP A 52 17.39 -0.38 1.61
N THR A 53 16.14 -0.60 1.20
CA THR A 53 15.09 -1.06 2.10
C THR A 53 15.40 -2.40 2.72
N LYS A 54 16.29 -3.23 2.16
CA LYS A 54 16.77 -4.48 2.77
C LYS A 54 17.41 -4.29 4.15
N SER A 55 17.96 -3.10 4.45
CA SER A 55 18.49 -2.78 5.79
C SER A 55 17.39 -2.58 6.83
N PHE A 56 16.12 -2.41 6.41
CA PHE A 56 15.05 -2.03 7.33
C PHE A 56 14.64 -3.22 8.18
N GLU A 57 14.30 -2.96 9.43
CA GLU A 57 13.68 -3.96 10.27
C GLU A 57 12.20 -4.15 9.88
N ASN A 58 11.65 -5.33 10.20
CA ASN A 58 10.25 -5.65 9.91
C ASN A 58 9.27 -4.65 10.55
N LYS A 59 9.59 -4.15 11.76
CA LYS A 59 8.81 -3.12 12.46
C LYS A 59 8.72 -1.80 11.68
N THR A 60 9.79 -1.43 10.96
CA THR A 60 9.82 -0.22 10.13
C THR A 60 8.89 -0.35 8.93
N ILE A 61 8.96 -1.49 8.20
CA ILE A 61 8.10 -1.73 7.03
C ILE A 61 6.63 -1.83 7.45
N ASN A 62 6.36 -2.48 8.59
CA ASN A 62 5.03 -2.53 9.19
C ASN A 62 4.52 -1.14 9.60
N GLY A 63 5.39 -0.30 10.19
CA GLY A 63 5.11 1.09 10.50
C GLY A 63 4.64 1.89 9.30
N ILE A 64 5.42 1.85 8.22
CA ILE A 64 5.11 2.53 6.96
C ILE A 64 3.78 2.04 6.39
N CYS A 65 3.53 0.73 6.39
CA CYS A 65 2.29 0.17 5.87
C CYS A 65 1.06 0.56 6.73
N LYS A 66 1.21 0.58 8.05
CA LYS A 66 0.17 1.06 8.97
C LYS A 66 -0.11 2.55 8.76
N ASP A 67 0.92 3.38 8.65
CA ASP A 67 0.74 4.82 8.44
C ASP A 67 0.07 5.09 7.08
N ALA A 68 0.44 4.34 6.05
CA ALA A 68 -0.23 4.37 4.75
C ALA A 68 -1.70 3.92 4.86
N TYR A 69 -1.97 2.90 5.67
CA TYR A 69 -3.34 2.46 5.94
C TYR A 69 -4.17 3.57 6.58
N ASP A 70 -3.64 4.25 7.61
CA ASP A 70 -4.34 5.31 8.31
C ASP A 70 -4.55 6.54 7.39
N GLN A 71 -3.50 6.97 6.68
CA GLN A 71 -3.58 8.07 5.70
C GLN A 71 -4.54 7.77 4.54
N MET A 72 -4.70 6.50 4.14
CA MET A 72 -5.70 6.11 3.14
C MET A 72 -7.12 6.45 3.60
N PHE A 73 -7.48 6.27 4.88
CA PHE A 73 -8.83 6.64 5.36
C PHE A 73 -9.02 8.14 5.42
N GLU A 74 -8.00 8.88 5.82
CA GLU A 74 -8.02 10.34 5.82
C GLU A 74 -8.18 10.88 4.40
N LYS A 75 -7.44 10.31 3.45
CA LYS A 75 -7.54 10.66 2.04
C LYS A 75 -8.91 10.28 1.47
N ALA A 76 -9.43 9.10 1.79
CA ALA A 76 -10.76 8.68 1.38
C ALA A 76 -11.88 9.55 1.96
N ASN A 77 -11.74 10.04 3.21
CA ASN A 77 -12.64 11.04 3.77
C ASN A 77 -12.59 12.34 2.96
N SER A 78 -11.38 12.82 2.67
CA SER A 78 -11.14 14.06 1.91
C SER A 78 -11.66 13.98 0.48
N ASP A 79 -11.61 12.79 -0.13
CA ASP A 79 -12.12 12.50 -1.46
C ASP A 79 -13.64 12.21 -1.48
N GLY A 80 -14.34 12.36 -0.35
CA GLY A 80 -15.79 12.17 -0.25
C GLY A 80 -16.26 10.72 -0.35
N ILE A 81 -15.38 9.75 -0.10
CA ILE A 81 -15.69 8.31 -0.21
C ILE A 81 -16.35 7.80 1.07
N GLY A 82 -17.59 7.32 0.96
CA GLY A 82 -18.32 6.69 2.07
C GLY A 82 -17.61 5.46 2.63
N LYS A 83 -17.77 5.18 3.93
CA LYS A 83 -17.05 4.11 4.66
C LYS A 83 -17.12 2.74 3.96
N ASP A 84 -18.29 2.39 3.43
CA ASP A 84 -18.53 1.08 2.79
C ASP A 84 -17.93 0.97 1.38
N LYS A 85 -17.45 2.08 0.81
CA LYS A 85 -16.82 2.16 -0.51
C LYS A 85 -15.30 2.28 -0.43
N ARG A 86 -14.71 2.24 0.77
CA ARG A 86 -13.26 2.34 0.95
C ARG A 86 -12.59 0.98 0.77
N PRO A 87 -11.36 0.96 0.26
CA PRO A 87 -10.49 -0.20 0.39
C PRO A 87 -10.35 -0.65 1.85
N GLY A 88 -10.30 -1.96 2.03
CA GLY A 88 -10.25 -2.57 3.36
C GLY A 88 -8.84 -2.79 3.90
N VAL A 89 -7.84 -2.77 3.02
CA VAL A 89 -6.42 -3.05 3.33
C VAL A 89 -5.49 -2.13 2.56
N MET A 90 -4.28 -1.96 3.07
CA MET A 90 -3.12 -1.33 2.44
C MET A 90 -1.96 -2.33 2.44
N THR A 91 -1.18 -2.38 1.37
CA THR A 91 -0.05 -3.30 1.24
C THR A 91 1.20 -2.52 0.85
N ALA A 92 2.30 -2.81 1.54
CA ALA A 92 3.63 -2.28 1.27
C ALA A 92 4.52 -3.38 0.69
N LEU A 93 5.19 -3.07 -0.43
CA LEU A 93 6.24 -3.89 -1.03
C LEU A 93 7.55 -3.10 -0.98
N ALA A 94 8.49 -3.58 -0.18
CA ALA A 94 9.84 -3.04 -0.06
C ALA A 94 10.80 -3.80 -0.99
N ILE A 95 11.41 -3.07 -1.93
CA ILE A 95 12.30 -3.63 -2.95
C ILE A 95 13.31 -2.56 -3.39
N GLY A 96 14.60 -2.91 -3.37
CA GLY A 96 15.70 -1.96 -3.54
C GLY A 96 15.55 -0.77 -2.58
N LYS A 97 15.61 0.46 -3.09
CA LYS A 97 15.47 1.69 -2.27
C LYS A 97 14.03 2.18 -2.11
N ARG A 98 13.03 1.43 -2.58
CA ARG A 98 11.65 1.92 -2.69
C ARG A 98 10.68 1.07 -1.89
N ILE A 99 9.63 1.73 -1.41
CA ILE A 99 8.44 1.07 -0.91
C ILE A 99 7.26 1.51 -1.77
N TYR A 100 6.63 0.52 -2.38
CA TYR A 100 5.41 0.66 -3.17
C TYR A 100 4.23 0.42 -2.24
N LEU A 101 3.30 1.35 -2.20
CA LEU A 101 2.12 1.34 -1.34
C LEU A 101 0.90 1.27 -2.23
N ALA A 102 0.09 0.22 -2.11
CA ALA A 102 -1.19 0.14 -2.80
C ALA A 102 -2.27 -0.49 -1.91
N SER A 103 -3.47 0.07 -1.96
CA SER A 103 -4.63 -0.49 -1.29
C SER A 103 -5.19 -1.68 -2.07
N SER A 104 -6.07 -2.45 -1.43
CA SER A 104 -7.03 -3.27 -2.18
C SER A 104 -7.89 -2.39 -3.10
N ILE A 105 -8.51 -3.00 -4.11
CA ILE A 105 -9.52 -2.32 -4.93
C ILE A 105 -10.90 -2.60 -4.34
N LYS A 106 -11.66 -1.53 -4.06
CA LYS A 106 -13.06 -1.65 -3.66
C LYS A 106 -13.96 -1.31 -4.85
N LYS A 107 -14.84 -2.23 -5.23
CA LYS A 107 -15.81 -2.03 -6.32
C LYS A 107 -17.04 -2.95 -6.25
N ASP A 108 -18.00 -2.68 -7.12
CA ASP A 108 -19.31 -3.37 -7.18
C ASP A 108 -19.27 -4.70 -7.95
N LYS A 109 -18.31 -4.90 -8.85
CA LYS A 109 -18.06 -6.16 -9.62
C LYS A 109 -16.57 -6.43 -9.64
N GLY A 110 -16.08 -7.65 -9.44
CA GLY A 110 -14.64 -7.88 -9.19
C GLY A 110 -13.72 -7.69 -10.41
N TYR A 111 -12.43 -7.56 -10.14
CA TYR A 111 -11.40 -7.02 -11.06
C TYR A 111 -10.73 -8.13 -11.84
N TRP A 112 -10.85 -8.07 -13.16
CA TRP A 112 -10.25 -9.06 -14.02
C TRP A 112 -9.10 -8.42 -14.76
N TYR A 113 -7.89 -8.64 -14.26
CA TYR A 113 -6.66 -8.29 -14.96
C TYR A 113 -6.62 -8.86 -16.39
N LYS A 114 -7.32 -9.98 -16.65
CA LYS A 114 -7.43 -10.61 -17.97
C LYS A 114 -8.29 -9.86 -19.00
N TYR A 115 -9.10 -8.89 -18.55
CA TYR A 115 -10.03 -8.14 -19.40
C TYR A 115 -9.87 -6.63 -19.28
N ASP A 116 -8.83 -6.17 -18.60
CA ASP A 116 -8.48 -4.76 -18.55
C ASP A 116 -7.32 -4.53 -19.52
N ASP A 117 -7.57 -3.71 -20.55
CA ASP A 117 -6.58 -3.34 -21.57
C ASP A 117 -5.32 -2.71 -20.97
N THR A 118 -5.38 -2.21 -19.72
CA THR A 118 -4.19 -1.72 -19.00
C THR A 118 -3.14 -2.80 -18.76
N TRP A 119 -3.51 -4.08 -18.70
CA TRP A 119 -2.60 -5.20 -18.46
C TRP A 119 -2.34 -6.07 -19.68
N ALA A 120 -2.90 -5.72 -20.84
CA ALA A 120 -2.66 -6.43 -22.10
C ALA A 120 -1.16 -6.48 -22.50
N ASN A 121 -0.37 -5.53 -22.00
CA ASN A 121 1.09 -5.45 -22.20
C ASN A 121 1.88 -5.68 -20.90
N ALA A 122 1.25 -6.24 -19.86
CA ALA A 122 1.93 -6.52 -18.61
C ALA A 122 3.04 -7.56 -18.82
N PRO A 123 4.15 -7.49 -18.07
CA PRO A 123 5.18 -8.51 -18.11
C PRO A 123 4.60 -9.89 -17.79
N GLN A 124 5.02 -10.92 -18.53
CA GLN A 124 4.50 -12.28 -18.39
C GLN A 124 4.53 -12.82 -16.93
N PRO A 125 5.60 -12.58 -16.13
CA PRO A 125 5.59 -13.00 -14.72
C PRO A 125 4.42 -12.43 -13.92
N LEU A 126 4.02 -11.17 -14.19
CA LEU A 126 2.85 -10.56 -13.57
C LEU A 126 1.56 -11.25 -13.98
N ILE A 127 1.40 -11.51 -15.28
CA ILE A 127 0.22 -12.23 -15.80
C ILE A 127 0.12 -13.60 -15.14
N ASP A 128 1.21 -14.38 -15.14
CA ASP A 128 1.26 -15.72 -14.58
C ASP A 128 0.92 -15.73 -13.08
N GLY A 129 1.55 -14.84 -12.29
CA GLY A 129 1.29 -14.72 -10.87
C GLY A 129 -0.16 -14.32 -10.57
N LEU A 130 -0.74 -13.40 -11.36
CA LEU A 130 -2.14 -12.99 -11.21
C LEU A 130 -3.11 -14.12 -11.57
N GLU A 131 -2.85 -14.87 -12.64
CA GLU A 131 -3.64 -16.06 -12.99
C GLU A 131 -3.58 -17.12 -11.87
N GLU A 132 -2.39 -17.36 -11.30
CA GLU A 132 -2.22 -18.27 -10.16
C GLU A 132 -2.92 -17.78 -8.89
N CYS A 133 -2.96 -16.47 -8.66
CA CYS A 133 -3.68 -15.84 -7.55
C CYS A 133 -5.20 -16.04 -7.68
N GLN A 134 -5.71 -16.00 -8.90
CA GLN A 134 -7.14 -16.11 -9.20
C GLN A 134 -7.63 -17.57 -9.29
N ARG A 135 -6.74 -18.51 -9.61
CA ARG A 135 -7.07 -19.92 -9.79
C ARG A 135 -7.38 -20.60 -8.45
N GLU A 136 -8.58 -21.15 -8.31
CA GLU A 136 -8.92 -22.01 -7.16
C GLU A 136 -8.58 -23.49 -7.38
N GLU A 137 -8.58 -24.25 -6.28
CA GLU A 137 -8.78 -25.71 -6.34
C GLU A 137 -10.25 -26.00 -6.65
N GLY A 138 -10.54 -26.81 -7.68
CA GLY A 138 -11.92 -27.20 -8.03
C GLY A 138 -12.67 -26.27 -8.98
N GLY A 139 -12.03 -25.23 -9.54
CA GLY A 139 -12.58 -24.42 -10.64
C GLY A 139 -13.51 -23.28 -10.24
N GLN A 140 -13.66 -22.98 -8.94
CA GLN A 140 -14.34 -21.77 -8.48
C GLN A 140 -13.38 -20.55 -8.49
N ARG A 141 -13.81 -19.36 -8.08
CA ARG A 141 -13.09 -18.07 -8.27
C ARG A 141 -12.79 -17.37 -6.96
N HIS A 142 -11.53 -16.95 -6.76
CA HIS A 142 -11.14 -16.25 -5.52
C HIS A 142 -12.09 -15.08 -5.25
N ARG A 143 -12.70 -15.04 -4.05
CA ARG A 143 -13.79 -14.09 -3.69
C ARG A 143 -13.51 -12.61 -3.94
N THR A 144 -12.24 -12.21 -3.97
CA THR A 144 -11.81 -10.82 -4.23
C THR A 144 -11.39 -10.59 -5.67
N GLU A 145 -11.36 -11.62 -6.52
CA GLU A 145 -10.98 -11.55 -7.94
C GLU A 145 -9.71 -10.70 -8.12
N ALA A 146 -8.59 -11.13 -7.52
CA ALA A 146 -7.31 -10.40 -7.48
C ALA A 146 -7.33 -8.93 -7.03
N SER A 147 -8.40 -8.43 -6.41
CA SER A 147 -8.48 -7.06 -5.91
C SER A 147 -7.79 -6.86 -4.56
N CYS A 148 -6.97 -7.82 -4.11
CA CYS A 148 -6.20 -7.74 -2.87
C CYS A 148 -5.08 -6.70 -2.97
N GLY A 149 -4.53 -6.27 -1.83
CA GLY A 149 -3.47 -5.27 -1.85
C GLY A 149 -2.17 -5.78 -2.47
N GLU A 150 -1.82 -7.06 -2.24
CA GLU A 150 -0.61 -7.70 -2.76
C GLU A 150 -0.50 -7.65 -4.29
N PRO A 151 -1.48 -8.15 -5.09
CA PRO A 151 -1.42 -8.01 -6.54
C PRO A 151 -1.41 -6.56 -7.01
N ASN A 152 -2.11 -5.65 -6.34
CA ASN A 152 -2.12 -4.25 -6.72
C ASN A 152 -0.75 -3.58 -6.52
N THR A 153 -0.06 -3.89 -5.42
CA THR A 153 1.26 -3.34 -5.12
C THR A 153 2.33 -3.89 -6.06
N ILE A 154 2.27 -5.19 -6.40
CA ILE A 154 3.16 -5.79 -7.41
C ILE A 154 2.88 -5.17 -8.78
N GLY A 155 1.61 -4.98 -9.13
CA GLY A 155 1.24 -4.24 -10.34
C GLY A 155 1.82 -2.83 -10.37
N LEU A 156 1.75 -2.10 -9.25
CA LEU A 156 2.32 -0.75 -9.14
C LEU A 156 3.84 -0.73 -9.37
N PHE A 157 4.55 -1.76 -8.89
CA PHE A 157 5.96 -1.95 -9.17
C PHE A 157 6.22 -2.07 -10.68
N TYR A 158 5.47 -2.92 -11.38
CA TYR A 158 5.63 -3.09 -12.83
C TYR A 158 5.22 -1.84 -13.62
N ASP A 159 4.16 -1.15 -13.20
CA ASP A 159 3.75 0.12 -13.82
C ASP A 159 4.83 1.19 -13.73
N TYR A 160 5.55 1.24 -12.60
CA TYR A 160 6.60 2.22 -12.36
C TYR A 160 7.91 1.87 -13.08
N ASN A 161 8.33 0.60 -13.04
CA ASN A 161 9.64 0.17 -13.54
C ASN A 161 9.61 -0.39 -14.98
N LYS A 162 8.43 -0.62 -15.55
CA LYS A 162 8.20 -1.10 -16.94
C LYS A 162 9.06 -2.33 -17.30
N ASP A 163 9.34 -2.52 -18.59
CA ASP A 163 10.01 -3.70 -19.21
C ASP A 163 11.41 -4.04 -18.69
N THR A 164 11.92 -3.33 -17.67
CA THR A 164 13.30 -3.46 -17.20
C THR A 164 13.45 -4.17 -15.86
N ALA A 165 12.36 -4.35 -15.12
CA ALA A 165 12.40 -4.86 -13.75
C ALA A 165 11.63 -6.18 -13.62
N ASP A 166 12.17 -7.08 -12.80
CA ASP A 166 11.62 -8.42 -12.56
C ASP A 166 11.66 -8.69 -11.06
N VAL A 167 10.49 -8.63 -10.43
CA VAL A 167 10.34 -8.84 -8.97
C VAL A 167 10.94 -10.18 -8.55
N THR A 168 10.84 -11.21 -9.40
CA THR A 168 11.37 -12.55 -9.08
C THR A 168 12.89 -12.57 -8.91
N LYS A 169 13.60 -11.63 -9.55
CA LYS A 169 15.06 -11.50 -9.49
C LYS A 169 15.53 -10.55 -8.42
N GLU A 170 14.82 -9.43 -8.25
CA GLU A 170 15.17 -8.42 -7.25
C GLU A 170 14.91 -8.92 -5.83
N GLY A 171 13.85 -9.72 -5.65
CA GLY A 171 13.37 -10.12 -4.34
C GLY A 171 12.82 -8.92 -3.55
N GLY A 172 11.93 -9.18 -2.61
CA GLY A 172 11.29 -8.09 -1.87
C GLY A 172 10.61 -8.57 -0.61
N ARG A 173 10.25 -7.60 0.22
CA ARG A 173 9.52 -7.83 1.47
C ARG A 173 8.14 -7.22 1.39
N ILE A 174 7.11 -7.98 1.74
CA ILE A 174 5.71 -7.57 1.60
C ILE A 174 4.97 -7.67 2.93
N THR A 175 4.13 -6.67 3.22
CA THR A 175 3.24 -6.65 4.39
C THR A 175 1.93 -5.98 4.08
N THR A 176 0.85 -6.42 4.73
CA THR A 176 -0.49 -5.88 4.54
C THR A 176 -1.08 -5.46 5.89
N TRP A 177 -1.67 -4.27 5.93
CA TRP A 177 -2.42 -3.73 7.08
C TRP A 177 -3.89 -3.56 6.74
N GLY A 178 -4.76 -3.86 7.70
CA GLY A 178 -6.20 -3.85 7.47
C GLY A 178 -7.03 -3.85 8.74
N ARG A 179 -8.34 -3.66 8.59
CA ARG A 179 -9.30 -3.82 9.70
C ARG A 179 -9.65 -5.29 9.90
N LYS A 180 -9.79 -5.74 11.14
CA LYS A 180 -10.63 -6.91 11.48
C LYS A 180 -12.12 -6.50 11.56
N PRO A 181 -13.07 -7.44 11.68
CA PRO A 181 -14.50 -7.13 11.89
C PRO A 181 -14.75 -6.12 13.02
N PRO A 182 -15.96 -5.53 13.10
CA PRO A 182 -16.27 -4.45 14.05
C PRO A 182 -15.85 -4.78 15.49
N GLY A 183 -15.16 -3.85 16.15
CA GLY A 183 -14.72 -3.97 17.56
C GLY A 183 -13.25 -4.34 17.78
N TRP A 184 -12.42 -4.38 16.73
CA TRP A 184 -11.00 -4.73 16.83
C TRP A 184 -10.11 -3.61 16.26
N ASP A 185 -8.94 -3.42 16.86
CA ASP A 185 -7.90 -2.51 16.38
C ASP A 185 -7.42 -2.87 14.96
N ASN A 186 -6.76 -1.93 14.29
CA ASN A 186 -6.07 -2.19 13.03
C ASN A 186 -5.10 -3.36 13.21
N ILE A 187 -5.09 -4.30 12.26
CA ILE A 187 -4.22 -5.46 12.33
C ILE A 187 -3.33 -5.60 11.10
N TYR A 188 -2.11 -6.04 11.37
CA TYR A 188 -1.33 -6.80 10.40
C TYR A 188 -2.17 -7.97 9.86
N ARG A 189 -2.13 -8.15 8.54
CA ARG A 189 -2.82 -9.19 7.78
C ARG A 189 -1.76 -9.99 7.04
N ASP A 190 -1.63 -11.27 7.37
CA ASP A 190 -0.90 -12.18 6.48
C ASP A 190 -1.58 -12.20 5.10
N PRO A 191 -0.80 -12.37 4.01
CA PRO A 191 -1.39 -12.79 2.75
C PRO A 191 -2.21 -14.06 3.00
N CYS A 192 -3.27 -14.27 2.21
CA CYS A 192 -4.24 -15.38 2.37
C CYS A 192 -3.59 -16.66 2.94
N THR A 193 -4.09 -17.14 4.08
CA THR A 193 -3.38 -18.06 5.02
C THR A 193 -2.89 -19.39 4.41
N GLU A 194 -1.95 -20.05 5.10
CA GLU A 194 -1.32 -21.32 4.68
C GLU A 194 -2.28 -22.50 4.47
N GLU A 195 -3.45 -22.48 5.12
CA GLU A 195 -4.50 -23.48 4.88
C GLU A 195 -5.09 -23.36 3.46
N ASN A 196 -4.98 -22.19 2.84
CA ASN A 196 -5.44 -21.91 1.49
C ASN A 196 -4.25 -21.97 0.55
N LYS A 197 -4.08 -23.10 -0.14
CA LYS A 197 -3.12 -23.33 -1.24
C LYS A 197 -3.38 -22.45 -2.47
N TRP A 198 -3.94 -21.25 -2.33
CA TRP A 198 -4.47 -20.40 -3.39
C TRP A 198 -4.52 -18.92 -2.94
N GLY A 199 -4.74 -17.98 -3.87
CA GLY A 199 -4.80 -16.56 -3.54
C GLY A 199 -3.45 -15.87 -3.38
N CYS A 200 -3.37 -14.86 -2.50
CA CYS A 200 -2.21 -13.97 -2.40
C CYS A 200 -0.93 -14.68 -1.93
N ARG A 201 -1.04 -15.82 -1.21
CA ARG A 201 0.15 -16.59 -0.83
C ARG A 201 0.86 -17.20 -2.03
N LYS A 202 0.11 -17.78 -2.99
CA LYS A 202 0.69 -18.27 -4.25
C LYS A 202 1.39 -17.16 -5.02
N LEU A 203 0.76 -15.99 -5.08
CA LEU A 203 1.34 -14.81 -5.70
C LEU A 203 2.66 -14.41 -5.03
N THR A 204 2.70 -14.31 -3.70
CA THR A 204 3.95 -13.97 -2.99
C THR A 204 5.03 -15.03 -3.17
N THR A 205 4.66 -16.31 -3.25
CA THR A 205 5.61 -17.41 -3.53
C THR A 205 6.11 -17.37 -4.97
N HIS A 206 5.24 -17.10 -5.94
CA HIS A 206 5.58 -16.94 -7.35
C HIS A 206 6.67 -15.87 -7.53
N PHE A 207 6.54 -14.75 -6.81
CA PHE A 207 7.49 -13.65 -6.86
C PHE A 207 8.68 -13.78 -5.89
N ASN A 208 8.81 -14.91 -5.18
CA ASN A 208 9.85 -15.11 -4.18
C ASN A 208 9.93 -13.97 -3.14
N LEU A 209 8.76 -13.46 -2.72
CA LEU A 209 8.65 -12.39 -1.74
C LEU A 209 8.70 -12.95 -0.32
N GLU A 210 9.50 -12.30 0.53
CA GLU A 210 9.48 -12.54 1.96
C GLU A 210 8.28 -11.81 2.57
N VAL A 211 7.40 -12.57 3.24
CA VAL A 211 6.30 -11.99 4.01
C VAL A 211 6.87 -11.47 5.33
N VAL A 212 6.77 -10.16 5.54
CA VAL A 212 7.25 -9.50 6.76
C VAL A 212 6.45 -10.03 7.95
N SER A 213 7.13 -10.58 8.95
CA SER A 213 6.44 -11.11 10.13
C SER A 213 5.66 -10.06 10.92
N LYS A 214 4.58 -10.50 11.57
CA LYS A 214 3.81 -9.68 12.51
C LYS A 214 4.72 -9.18 13.63
N THR A 215 4.92 -7.86 13.69
CA THR A 215 5.67 -7.15 14.72
C THR A 215 4.96 -5.85 15.07
N ASP A 216 5.23 -5.30 16.25
CA ASP A 216 4.68 -4.00 16.63
C ASP A 216 5.24 -2.93 15.67
N PRO A 217 4.39 -2.18 14.96
CA PRO A 217 4.82 -1.15 14.04
C PRO A 217 5.50 -0.02 14.81
N GLU A 218 6.58 0.53 14.26
CA GLU A 218 7.17 1.77 14.77
C GLU A 218 6.81 2.96 13.89
N ASP A 219 6.81 4.16 14.46
CA ASP A 219 6.61 5.39 13.68
C ASP A 219 7.71 5.54 12.62
N VAL A 220 7.32 6.04 11.44
CA VAL A 220 8.26 6.31 10.35
C VAL A 220 9.17 7.47 10.73
N LYS A 221 10.43 7.16 11.04
CA LYS A 221 11.49 8.14 11.38
C LYS A 221 12.54 8.31 10.29
N LYS A 222 12.46 7.51 9.23
CA LYS A 222 13.41 7.53 8.11
C LYS A 222 13.01 8.61 7.12
N LYS A 223 13.98 9.35 6.58
CA LYS A 223 13.76 10.33 5.52
C LYS A 223 13.46 9.62 4.21
N PHE A 224 12.47 10.11 3.48
CA PHE A 224 12.10 9.61 2.16
C PHE A 224 11.70 10.76 1.23
N SER A 225 11.56 10.44 -0.04
CA SER A 225 10.91 11.29 -1.03
C SER A 225 9.71 10.56 -1.63
N VAL A 226 8.65 11.31 -1.95
CA VAL A 226 7.49 10.78 -2.66
C VAL A 226 7.75 10.88 -4.15
N LEU A 227 7.61 9.75 -4.85
CA LEU A 227 7.77 9.66 -6.30
C LEU A 227 6.45 9.86 -7.05
N ALA A 228 6.55 10.23 -8.33
CA ALA A 228 5.38 10.38 -9.18
C ALA A 228 4.70 9.02 -9.42
N ASN A 229 3.41 8.93 -9.11
CA ASN A 229 2.62 7.72 -9.31
C ASN A 229 2.24 7.55 -10.81
N PRO A 230 2.64 6.44 -11.47
CA PRO A 230 2.39 6.23 -12.90
C PRO A 230 0.91 6.01 -13.23
N ARG A 231 0.09 5.58 -12.25
CA ARG A 231 -1.36 5.40 -12.41
C ARG A 231 -2.16 6.71 -12.45
N ARG A 232 -1.46 7.85 -12.42
CA ARG A 232 -2.03 9.20 -12.38
C ARG A 232 -2.15 9.89 -13.75
N LYS A 233 -1.98 9.19 -14.89
CA LYS A 233 -1.95 9.87 -16.21
C LYS A 233 -3.14 10.84 -16.34
N CYS A 234 -2.79 12.14 -16.44
CA CYS A 234 -3.72 13.26 -16.53
C CYS A 234 -4.42 13.26 -17.88
#